data_AF-X0WSI9-F1
#
_entry.id   AF-X0WSI9-F1
#
_cell.length_a   1.000
_cell.length_b   1.000
_cell.length_c   1.000
_cell.angle_alpha   90.00
_cell.angle_beta   90.00
_cell.angle_gamma   90.00
#
_symmetry.space_group_name_H-M   'P 1'
#
loop_
_entity.id
_entity.type
_entity.pdbx_description
1 polymer ?
#
loop_
_entity_poly.entity_id
_entity_poly.type
_entity_poly.pdbx_seq_one_letter_code
_entity_poly.pdbx_strand_id
1 'polypeptide(L)'
;LKTEKIIIFEEDIKLFRIALELGDFREILSNQNIYFFIGNEPKDTRNRLQEIFTEIDIRRKIKSMKIIALPASIISKETFYQSAMQVVKKAAQQVMILAGNDSFDSIVGLEHILKNIKHIASNPGIKLLYEKFRSKPCIVVAAGPSLKKNIHMLDNLREKALIIACDASLKPMMKYGVRPHLVTSLERTPGTEQFFDDIKNFEGIYHAVCPVVVPAAFETFQGTKIITYRPFSHFDWLGIEKGFVETGISVANMAFKIAQE
;
A
#
# COMPACT_ATOMS: atom_id res chain seq x y z
N LEU A 1 11.39 26.26 16.60
CA LEU A 1 10.90 25.44 15.46
C LEU A 1 11.40 26.08 14.18
N LYS A 2 12.33 25.45 13.46
CA LYS A 2 12.87 25.93 12.17
C LYS A 2 11.96 25.40 11.06
N THR A 3 11.48 26.27 10.16
CA THR A 3 10.67 25.84 8.99
C THR A 3 11.57 25.12 8.00
N GLU A 4 11.19 23.91 7.59
CA GLU A 4 12.02 23.10 6.69
C GLU A 4 11.68 23.29 5.22
N LYS A 5 10.40 23.32 4.87
CA LYS A 5 9.93 23.57 3.51
C LYS A 5 8.84 24.62 3.52
N ILE A 6 8.79 25.40 2.46
CA ILE A 6 7.74 26.39 2.22
C ILE A 6 7.11 26.05 0.87
N ILE A 7 5.79 25.96 0.83
CA ILE A 7 5.03 25.72 -0.40
C ILE A 7 4.18 26.96 -0.63
N ILE A 8 4.38 27.62 -1.77
CA ILE A 8 3.74 28.88 -2.13
C ILE A 8 2.82 28.64 -3.31
N PHE A 9 1.55 29.02 -3.15
CA PHE A 9 0.55 29.04 -4.21
C PHE A 9 0.22 30.49 -4.55
N GLU A 10 0.31 30.85 -5.83
CA GLU A 10 -0.15 32.12 -6.37
C GLU A 10 -0.85 31.86 -7.71
N GLU A 11 -2.07 32.37 -7.88
CA GLU A 11 -2.83 32.18 -9.12
C GLU A 11 -2.38 33.15 -10.20
N ASP A 12 -2.09 34.40 -9.83
CA ASP A 12 -1.79 35.46 -10.79
C ASP A 12 -0.28 35.61 -10.99
N ILE A 13 0.19 35.13 -12.15
CA ILE A 13 1.58 35.27 -12.58
C ILE A 13 2.01 36.75 -12.63
N LYS A 14 1.10 37.67 -12.96
CA LYS A 14 1.41 39.11 -13.00
C LYS A 14 1.64 39.66 -11.60
N LEU A 15 0.85 39.24 -10.61
CA LEU A 15 1.05 39.64 -9.21
C LEU A 15 2.38 39.11 -8.67
N PHE A 16 2.72 37.86 -8.97
CA PHE A 16 4.02 37.29 -8.63
C PHE A 16 5.17 38.09 -9.25
N ARG A 17 5.05 38.45 -10.54
CA ARG A 17 6.04 39.28 -11.22
C ARG A 17 6.20 40.66 -10.57
N ILE A 18 5.09 41.33 -10.24
CA ILE A 18 5.13 42.64 -9.54
C ILE A 18 5.85 42.50 -8.20
N ALA A 19 5.58 41.44 -7.44
CA ALA A 19 6.30 41.19 -6.19
C ALA A 19 7.82 41.11 -6.42
N LEU A 20 8.27 40.37 -7.44
CA LEU A 20 9.69 40.27 -7.79
C LEU A 20 10.32 41.60 -8.25
N GLU A 21 9.54 42.50 -8.84
CA GLU A 21 10.01 43.83 -9.25
C GLU A 21 10.13 44.79 -8.05
N LEU A 22 9.33 44.59 -7.00
CA LEU A 22 9.27 45.47 -5.82
C LEU A 22 10.20 45.07 -4.67
N GLY A 23 10.75 43.85 -4.66
CA GLY A 23 11.56 43.35 -3.56
C GLY A 23 12.72 42.46 -3.99
N ASP A 24 13.69 42.25 -3.08
CA ASP A 24 14.79 41.33 -3.30
C ASP A 24 14.42 39.91 -2.85
N PHE A 25 14.14 39.03 -3.81
CA PHE A 25 13.77 37.64 -3.57
C PHE A 25 14.90 36.65 -3.90
N ARG A 26 16.13 37.11 -4.15
CA ARG A 26 17.24 36.23 -4.62
C ARG A 26 17.48 35.03 -3.70
N GLU A 27 17.55 35.26 -2.39
CA GLU A 27 17.74 34.17 -1.42
C GLU A 27 16.57 33.18 -1.44
N ILE A 28 15.33 33.68 -1.52
CA ILE A 28 14.12 32.86 -1.54
C ILE A 28 14.06 32.01 -2.81
N LEU A 29 14.33 32.61 -3.98
CA LEU A 29 14.32 31.92 -5.26
C LEU A 29 15.46 30.90 -5.39
N SER A 30 16.60 31.14 -4.75
CA SER A 30 17.73 30.21 -4.73
C SER A 30 17.55 29.03 -3.76
N ASN A 31 16.56 29.10 -2.86
CA ASN A 31 16.36 28.11 -1.82
C ASN A 31 15.57 26.90 -2.33
N GLN A 32 16.23 25.75 -2.41
CA GLN A 32 15.65 24.48 -2.88
C GLN A 32 14.52 23.93 -2.00
N ASN A 33 14.34 24.48 -0.79
CA ASN A 33 13.27 24.09 0.11
C ASN A 33 12.00 24.94 -0.05
N ILE A 34 11.99 25.89 -1.00
CA ILE A 34 10.83 26.72 -1.32
C ILE A 34 10.28 26.29 -2.67
N TYR A 35 9.04 25.82 -2.68
CA TYR A 35 8.35 25.35 -3.88
C TYR A 35 7.29 26.35 -4.30
N PHE A 36 7.36 26.79 -5.54
CA PHE A 36 6.45 27.76 -6.12
C PHE A 36 5.48 27.06 -7.07
N PHE A 37 4.19 27.24 -6.84
CA PHE A 37 3.09 26.86 -7.73
C PHE A 37 2.41 28.15 -8.20
N ILE A 38 2.96 28.76 -9.27
CA ILE A 38 2.55 30.08 -9.78
C ILE A 38 1.77 29.90 -11.07
N GLY A 39 0.52 30.34 -11.10
CA GLY A 39 -0.38 30.16 -12.25
C GLY A 39 -0.74 28.70 -12.54
N ASN A 40 -0.41 27.77 -11.63
CA ASN A 40 -0.76 26.36 -11.78
C ASN A 40 -2.19 26.11 -11.29
N GLU A 41 -2.96 25.37 -12.08
CA GLU A 41 -4.22 24.80 -11.62
C GLU A 41 -3.96 23.86 -10.42
N PRO A 42 -4.61 24.04 -9.27
CA PRO A 42 -4.28 23.29 -8.06
C PRO A 42 -4.33 21.77 -8.23
N LYS A 43 -5.27 21.26 -9.03
CA LYS A 43 -5.43 19.82 -9.32
C LYS A 43 -4.17 19.21 -9.95
N ASP A 44 -3.43 19.96 -10.75
CA ASP A 44 -2.27 19.48 -11.50
C ASP A 44 -1.00 19.46 -10.62
N THR A 45 -1.06 20.10 -9.45
CA THR A 45 0.06 20.15 -8.49
C THR A 45 0.20 18.88 -7.64
N ARG A 46 -0.80 17.98 -7.69
CA ARG A 46 -0.91 16.83 -6.78
C ARG A 46 0.33 15.93 -6.77
N ASN A 47 0.84 15.56 -7.95
CA ASN A 47 1.97 14.62 -8.04
C ASN A 47 3.23 15.22 -7.44
N ARG A 48 3.52 16.50 -7.76
CA ARG A 48 4.67 17.22 -7.21
C ARG A 48 4.57 17.40 -5.69
N LEU A 49 3.36 17.66 -5.17
CA LEU A 49 3.13 17.68 -3.73
C LEU A 49 3.39 16.32 -3.07
N GLN A 50 2.97 15.23 -3.72
CA GLN A 50 3.25 13.88 -3.21
C GLN A 50 4.74 13.58 -3.18
N GLU A 51 5.50 13.97 -4.21
CA GLU A 51 6.96 13.84 -4.23
C GLU A 51 7.60 14.58 -3.04
N ILE A 52 7.23 15.86 -2.85
CA ILE A 52 7.72 16.69 -1.73
C ILE A 52 7.41 16.04 -0.38
N PHE A 53 6.18 15.55 -0.20
CA PHE A 53 5.75 14.95 1.07
C PHE A 53 6.34 13.56 1.33
N THR A 54 6.83 12.87 0.30
CA THR A 54 7.45 11.54 0.45
C THR A 54 8.90 11.63 0.94
N GLU A 55 9.55 12.79 0.84
CA GLU A 55 10.86 13.06 1.47
C GLU A 55 10.82 12.70 2.97
N ILE A 56 11.77 11.89 3.45
CA ILE A 56 11.67 11.21 4.76
C ILE A 56 11.54 12.18 5.94
N ASP A 57 12.25 13.30 5.88
CA ASP A 57 12.21 14.34 6.92
C ASP A 57 10.89 15.10 6.93
N ILE A 58 10.29 15.30 5.75
CA ILE A 58 9.02 15.99 5.57
C ILE A 58 7.87 15.11 6.01
N ARG A 59 7.88 13.84 5.61
CA ARG A 59 6.88 12.84 6.04
C ARG A 59 6.73 12.80 7.56
N ARG A 60 7.84 12.83 8.31
CA ARG A 60 7.83 12.81 9.79
C ARG A 60 7.24 14.09 10.40
N LYS A 61 7.34 15.21 9.70
CA LYS A 61 6.93 16.55 10.18
C LYS A 61 5.61 17.01 9.57
N ILE A 62 4.96 16.22 8.72
CA ILE A 62 3.78 16.64 7.97
C ILE A 62 2.62 17.09 8.87
N LYS A 63 2.49 16.50 10.08
CA LYS A 63 1.50 16.91 11.09
C LYS A 63 1.75 18.31 11.68
N SER A 64 2.94 18.87 11.49
CA SER A 64 3.31 20.23 11.91
C SER A 64 3.10 21.30 10.83
N MET A 65 2.56 20.90 9.66
CA MET A 65 2.27 21.81 8.56
C MET A 65 1.30 22.92 9.00
N LYS A 66 1.66 24.16 8.70
CA LYS A 66 0.81 25.33 8.91
C LYS A 66 0.40 25.91 7.57
N ILE A 67 -0.87 26.27 7.45
CA ILE A 67 -1.39 26.98 6.28
C ILE A 67 -1.46 28.45 6.66
N ILE A 68 -0.72 29.29 5.95
CA ILE A 68 -0.76 30.74 6.08
C ILE A 68 -1.55 31.26 4.90
N ALA A 69 -2.70 31.85 5.18
CA ALA A 69 -3.60 32.35 4.15
C ALA A 69 -3.65 33.87 4.23
N LEU A 70 -3.48 34.55 3.09
CA LEU A 70 -3.55 36.00 3.00
C LEU A 70 -5.01 36.41 2.72
N PRO A 71 -5.69 37.14 3.63
CA PRO A 71 -7.12 37.42 3.48
C PRO A 71 -7.49 38.09 2.16
N ALA A 72 -6.69 39.05 1.69
CA ALA A 72 -6.92 39.77 0.45
C ALA A 72 -6.95 38.83 -0.77
N SER A 73 -6.00 37.89 -0.84
CA SER A 73 -5.93 36.91 -1.92
C SER A 73 -7.11 35.93 -1.88
N ILE A 74 -7.49 35.46 -0.68
CA ILE A 74 -8.64 34.56 -0.51
C ILE A 74 -9.93 35.23 -0.98
N ILE A 75 -10.15 36.50 -0.60
CA ILE A 75 -11.36 37.23 -1.00
C ILE A 75 -11.42 37.38 -2.52
N SER A 76 -10.29 37.65 -3.17
CA SER A 76 -10.25 37.84 -4.62
C SER A 76 -10.43 36.55 -5.41
N LYS A 77 -9.87 35.43 -4.92
CA LYS A 77 -9.78 34.14 -5.64
C LYS A 77 -10.09 32.95 -4.74
N GLU A 78 -11.22 33.01 -4.03
CA GLU A 78 -11.58 32.03 -2.99
C GLU A 78 -11.56 30.59 -3.51
N THR A 79 -12.15 30.35 -4.69
CA THR A 79 -12.25 29.02 -5.29
C THR A 79 -10.88 28.39 -5.55
N PHE A 80 -9.92 29.18 -6.04
CA PHE A 80 -8.55 28.74 -6.28
C PHE A 80 -7.85 28.35 -4.97
N TYR A 81 -7.83 29.23 -3.96
CA TYR A 81 -7.10 28.98 -2.72
C TYR A 81 -7.75 27.88 -1.86
N GLN A 82 -9.09 27.75 -1.91
CA GLN A 82 -9.78 26.59 -1.32
C GLN A 82 -9.38 25.29 -2.01
N SER A 83 -9.32 25.27 -3.34
CA SER A 83 -8.88 24.11 -4.12
C SER A 83 -7.42 23.75 -3.81
N ALA A 84 -6.51 24.73 -3.77
CA ALA A 84 -5.12 24.54 -3.37
C ALA A 84 -4.99 23.93 -1.97
N MET A 85 -5.72 24.48 -0.98
CA MET A 85 -5.74 23.93 0.37
C MET A 85 -6.24 22.48 0.39
N GLN A 86 -7.28 22.15 -0.37
CA GLN A 86 -7.81 20.78 -0.44
C GLN A 86 -6.81 19.82 -1.07
N VAL A 87 -6.14 20.21 -2.16
CA VAL A 87 -5.13 19.36 -2.83
C VAL A 87 -3.94 19.11 -1.90
N VAL A 88 -3.43 20.14 -1.24
CA VAL A 88 -2.35 20.03 -0.24
C VAL A 88 -2.74 19.06 0.88
N LYS A 89 -3.93 19.23 1.47
CA LYS A 89 -4.43 18.34 2.53
C LYS A 89 -4.55 16.89 2.05
N LYS A 90 -5.12 16.66 0.87
CA LYS A 90 -5.31 15.31 0.30
C LYS A 90 -3.97 14.64 -0.02
N ALA A 91 -3.01 15.37 -0.59
CA ALA A 91 -1.68 14.84 -0.87
C ALA A 91 -0.97 14.43 0.44
N ALA A 92 -1.01 15.29 1.46
CA ALA A 92 -0.43 15.00 2.77
C ALA A 92 -1.10 13.79 3.46
N GLN A 93 -2.44 13.73 3.44
CA GLN A 93 -3.19 12.59 3.98
C GLN A 93 -2.84 11.28 3.29
N GLN A 94 -2.74 11.29 1.95
CA GLN A 94 -2.41 10.10 1.18
C GLN A 94 -1.02 9.57 1.54
N VAL A 95 -0.02 10.44 1.67
CA VAL A 95 1.32 10.04 2.10
C VAL A 95 1.30 9.46 3.52
N MET A 96 0.54 10.06 4.44
CA MET A 96 0.37 9.52 5.81
C MET A 96 -0.34 8.16 5.83
N ILE A 97 -1.30 7.90 4.95
CA ILE A 97 -1.99 6.61 4.86
C ILE A 97 -1.03 5.54 4.34
N LEU A 98 -0.31 5.82 3.26
CA LEU A 98 0.68 4.89 2.69
C LEU A 98 1.81 4.58 3.67
N ALA A 99 2.14 5.56 4.51
CA ALA A 99 3.15 5.46 5.54
C ALA A 99 2.82 4.51 6.71
N GLY A 100 1.53 4.23 6.93
CA GLY A 100 1.03 3.76 8.22
C GLY A 100 0.88 4.94 9.19
N ASN A 101 -0.32 5.12 9.74
CA ASN A 101 -0.68 6.25 10.59
C ASN A 101 -1.06 5.84 12.03
N ASP A 102 -1.00 4.55 12.35
CA ASP A 102 -1.40 3.99 13.65
C ASP A 102 -0.25 3.21 14.29
N SER A 103 0.24 3.74 15.42
CA SER A 103 1.31 3.10 16.21
C SER A 103 0.84 1.83 16.92
N PHE A 104 -0.43 1.77 17.34
CA PHE A 104 -0.97 0.59 17.99
C PHE A 104 -1.06 -0.58 17.00
N ASP A 105 -1.59 -0.32 15.80
CA ASP A 105 -1.60 -1.27 14.70
C ASP A 105 -0.18 -1.78 14.36
N SER A 106 0.82 -0.90 14.38
CA SER A 106 2.23 -1.28 14.18
C SER A 106 2.73 -2.27 15.24
N ILE A 107 2.41 -2.03 16.52
CA ILE A 107 2.78 -2.92 17.64
C ILE A 107 2.08 -4.28 17.51
N VAL A 108 0.79 -4.30 17.17
CA VAL A 108 0.04 -5.55 16.93
C VAL A 108 0.67 -6.35 15.80
N GLY A 109 1.10 -5.69 14.72
CA GLY A 109 1.82 -6.35 13.63
C GLY A 109 3.12 -7.01 14.09
N LEU A 110 3.89 -6.33 14.93
CA LEU A 110 5.13 -6.88 15.50
C LEU A 110 4.83 -8.06 16.43
N GLU A 111 3.80 -7.96 17.27
CA GLU A 111 3.37 -9.04 18.14
C GLU A 111 3.00 -10.29 17.34
N HIS A 112 2.25 -10.14 16.24
CA HIS A 112 1.92 -11.25 15.35
C HIS A 112 3.16 -11.85 14.70
N ILE A 113 4.08 -11.03 14.20
CA ILE A 113 5.36 -11.51 13.64
C ILE A 113 6.10 -12.39 14.66
N LEU A 114 6.20 -11.94 15.91
CA LEU A 114 6.89 -12.68 16.98
C LEU A 114 6.15 -13.98 17.33
N LYS A 115 4.82 -13.97 17.41
CA LYS A 115 4.01 -15.18 17.63
C LYS A 115 4.16 -16.18 16.48
N ASN A 116 4.33 -15.68 15.25
CA ASN A 116 4.49 -16.49 14.05
C ASN A 116 5.95 -16.90 13.78
N ILE A 117 6.92 -16.54 14.63
CA ILE A 117 8.35 -16.73 14.35
C ILE A 117 8.74 -18.18 14.04
N LYS A 118 8.07 -19.16 14.66
CA LYS A 118 8.29 -20.58 14.37
C LYS A 118 7.88 -20.93 12.93
N HIS A 119 6.72 -20.45 12.49
CA HIS A 119 6.26 -20.61 11.09
C HIS A 119 7.18 -19.88 10.13
N ILE A 120 7.64 -18.68 10.48
CA ILE A 120 8.62 -17.93 9.69
C ILE A 120 9.88 -18.77 9.49
N ALA A 121 10.47 -19.27 10.57
CA ALA A 121 11.72 -20.03 10.49
C ALA A 121 11.56 -21.33 9.69
N SER A 122 10.47 -22.08 9.91
CA SER A 122 10.30 -23.45 9.37
C SER A 122 9.77 -23.53 7.94
N ASN A 123 9.17 -22.47 7.39
CA ASN A 123 8.57 -22.50 6.06
C ASN A 123 9.45 -21.80 5.00
N PRO A 124 9.38 -22.20 3.71
CA PRO A 124 10.09 -21.53 2.63
C PRO A 124 9.64 -20.08 2.45
N GLY A 125 10.47 -19.28 1.80
CA GLY A 125 10.18 -17.89 1.46
C GLY A 125 9.64 -17.71 0.04
N ILE A 126 8.98 -16.58 -0.21
CA ILE A 126 8.43 -16.20 -1.53
C ILE A 126 9.47 -16.14 -2.64
N LYS A 127 10.75 -15.94 -2.29
CA LYS A 127 11.88 -15.94 -3.23
C LYS A 127 11.93 -17.19 -4.11
N LEU A 128 11.43 -18.33 -3.62
CA LEU A 128 11.37 -19.57 -4.41
C LEU A 128 10.40 -19.51 -5.59
N LEU A 129 9.43 -18.59 -5.56
CA LEU A 129 8.43 -18.43 -6.60
C LEU A 129 8.80 -17.41 -7.67
N TYR A 130 9.83 -16.58 -7.44
CA TYR A 130 10.25 -15.56 -8.40
C TYR A 130 10.57 -16.18 -9.76
N GLU A 131 10.05 -15.57 -10.81
CA GLU A 131 10.19 -15.95 -12.21
C GLU A 131 9.68 -17.36 -12.58
N LYS A 132 9.15 -18.14 -11.62
CA LYS A 132 8.75 -19.54 -11.85
C LYS A 132 7.59 -19.68 -12.84
N PHE A 133 6.80 -18.62 -13.02
CA PHE A 133 5.56 -18.66 -13.80
C PHE A 133 5.52 -17.66 -14.97
N ARG A 134 6.65 -17.05 -15.36
CA ARG A 134 6.73 -15.97 -16.37
C ARG A 134 6.03 -16.23 -17.71
N SER A 135 5.85 -17.49 -18.10
CA SER A 135 5.23 -17.87 -19.37
C SER A 135 3.93 -18.67 -19.20
N LYS A 136 3.36 -18.66 -17.99
CA LYS A 136 2.10 -19.32 -17.69
C LYS A 136 1.00 -18.25 -17.52
N PRO A 137 -0.17 -18.43 -18.15
CA PRO A 137 -1.33 -17.61 -17.81
C PRO A 137 -1.59 -17.69 -16.30
N CYS A 138 -1.98 -16.57 -15.69
CA CYS A 138 -2.33 -16.51 -14.28
C CYS A 138 -3.72 -15.92 -14.08
N ILE A 139 -4.49 -16.52 -13.19
CA ILE A 139 -5.84 -16.10 -12.80
C ILE A 139 -5.79 -15.71 -11.32
N VAL A 140 -6.02 -14.43 -11.04
CA VAL A 140 -6.18 -13.92 -9.68
C VAL A 140 -7.66 -13.91 -9.32
N VAL A 141 -8.01 -14.61 -8.24
CA VAL A 141 -9.39 -14.77 -7.78
C VAL A 141 -9.59 -13.98 -6.49
N ALA A 142 -10.36 -12.90 -6.57
CA ALA A 142 -10.71 -12.06 -5.42
C ALA A 142 -12.16 -12.28 -4.97
N ALA A 143 -12.49 -11.89 -3.74
CA ALA A 143 -13.78 -12.15 -3.09
C ALA A 143 -14.89 -11.18 -3.52
N GLY A 144 -14.95 -10.84 -4.81
CA GLY A 144 -15.98 -9.97 -5.36
C GLY A 144 -17.33 -10.68 -5.56
N PRO A 145 -18.46 -9.96 -5.63
CA PRO A 145 -19.78 -10.55 -5.86
C PRO A 145 -19.89 -11.41 -7.14
N SER A 146 -19.05 -11.14 -8.14
CA SER A 146 -18.96 -11.91 -9.38
C SER A 146 -18.38 -13.31 -9.20
N LEU A 147 -17.62 -13.57 -8.12
CA LEU A 147 -16.99 -14.87 -7.89
C LEU A 147 -18.03 -15.99 -7.90
N LYS A 148 -19.13 -15.84 -7.15
CA LYS A 148 -20.20 -16.85 -7.09
C LYS A 148 -20.79 -17.17 -8.46
N LYS A 149 -20.85 -16.19 -9.37
CA LYS A 149 -21.37 -16.38 -10.73
C LYS A 149 -20.39 -17.14 -11.62
N ASN A 150 -19.10 -16.92 -11.45
CA ASN A 150 -18.08 -17.38 -12.41
C ASN A 150 -17.19 -18.51 -11.88
N ILE A 151 -17.35 -18.93 -10.62
CA ILE A 151 -16.45 -19.90 -9.98
C ILE A 151 -16.36 -21.23 -10.73
N HIS A 152 -17.48 -21.69 -11.28
CA HIS A 152 -17.56 -22.93 -12.07
C HIS A 152 -16.73 -22.87 -13.35
N MET A 153 -16.46 -21.68 -13.89
CA MET A 153 -15.61 -21.51 -15.09
C MET A 153 -14.12 -21.75 -14.80
N LEU A 154 -13.73 -21.74 -13.53
CA LEU A 154 -12.36 -22.01 -13.10
C LEU A 154 -12.08 -23.51 -12.98
N ASP A 155 -13.12 -24.34 -13.08
CA ASP A 155 -12.97 -25.78 -13.12
C ASP A 155 -12.12 -26.18 -14.34
N ASN A 156 -11.25 -27.17 -14.17
CA ASN A 156 -10.29 -27.64 -15.18
C ASN A 156 -9.25 -26.61 -15.70
N LEU A 157 -9.23 -25.38 -15.17
CA LEU A 157 -8.19 -24.39 -15.54
C LEU A 157 -6.89 -24.56 -14.77
N ARG A 158 -6.89 -25.38 -13.70
CA ARG A 158 -5.72 -25.66 -12.87
C ARG A 158 -4.53 -26.19 -13.69
N GLU A 159 -4.77 -27.01 -14.71
CA GLU A 159 -3.69 -27.53 -15.58
C GLU A 159 -3.22 -26.53 -16.66
N LYS A 160 -3.95 -25.43 -16.85
CA LYS A 160 -3.74 -24.47 -17.96
C LYS A 160 -3.22 -23.12 -17.49
N ALA A 161 -3.47 -22.76 -16.24
CA ALA A 161 -3.12 -21.47 -15.68
C ALA A 161 -2.76 -21.58 -14.19
N LEU A 162 -1.85 -20.75 -13.73
CA LEU A 162 -1.65 -20.53 -12.30
C LEU A 162 -2.92 -19.88 -11.73
N ILE A 163 -3.38 -20.35 -10.58
CA ILE A 163 -4.59 -19.84 -9.93
C ILE A 163 -4.20 -19.37 -8.54
N ILE A 164 -4.30 -18.06 -8.31
CA ILE A 164 -3.96 -17.41 -7.05
C ILE A 164 -5.24 -16.84 -6.45
N ALA A 165 -5.68 -17.41 -5.33
CA ALA A 165 -6.84 -16.93 -4.61
C ALA A 165 -6.43 -15.90 -3.53
N CYS A 166 -7.28 -14.90 -3.32
CA CYS A 166 -7.28 -14.18 -2.05
C CYS A 166 -7.88 -15.09 -0.97
N ASP A 167 -7.43 -14.98 0.27
CA ASP A 167 -7.92 -15.77 1.42
C ASP A 167 -9.45 -15.92 1.48
N ALA A 168 -10.19 -14.82 1.46
CA ALA A 168 -11.65 -14.83 1.50
C ALA A 168 -12.32 -15.56 0.32
N SER A 169 -11.58 -15.82 -0.77
CA SER A 169 -12.07 -16.58 -1.93
C SER A 169 -11.84 -18.08 -1.81
N LEU A 170 -10.93 -18.53 -0.94
CA LEU A 170 -10.54 -19.93 -0.84
C LEU A 170 -11.72 -20.82 -0.45
N LYS A 171 -12.39 -20.54 0.68
CA LYS A 171 -13.52 -21.36 1.16
C LYS A 171 -14.67 -21.44 0.14
N PRO A 172 -15.11 -20.34 -0.52
CA PRO A 172 -16.02 -20.43 -1.65
C PRO A 172 -15.53 -21.34 -2.78
N MET A 173 -14.28 -21.21 -3.22
CA MET A 173 -13.71 -22.06 -4.29
C MET A 173 -13.74 -23.54 -3.91
N MET A 174 -13.30 -23.87 -2.70
CA MET A 174 -13.27 -25.24 -2.20
C MET A 174 -14.68 -25.86 -2.11
N LYS A 175 -15.71 -25.07 -1.75
CA LYS A 175 -17.12 -25.53 -1.76
C LYS A 175 -17.64 -25.89 -3.14
N TYR A 176 -17.09 -25.28 -4.19
CA TYR A 176 -17.43 -25.58 -5.59
C TYR A 176 -16.48 -26.63 -6.21
N GLY A 177 -15.59 -27.25 -5.43
CA GLY A 177 -14.62 -28.22 -5.92
C GLY A 177 -13.43 -27.61 -6.68
N VAL A 178 -13.35 -26.29 -6.78
CA VAL A 178 -12.27 -25.58 -7.48
C VAL A 178 -11.10 -25.39 -6.52
N ARG A 179 -9.93 -25.91 -6.87
CA ARG A 179 -8.73 -25.84 -6.03
C ARG A 179 -7.72 -24.85 -6.63
N PRO A 180 -7.38 -23.74 -5.95
CA PRO A 180 -6.30 -22.86 -6.40
C PRO A 180 -4.92 -23.48 -6.16
N HIS A 181 -3.89 -22.93 -6.80
CA HIS A 181 -2.49 -23.31 -6.53
C HIS A 181 -1.94 -22.57 -5.32
N LEU A 182 -2.26 -21.27 -5.25
CA LEU A 182 -1.82 -20.37 -4.20
C LEU A 182 -3.04 -19.71 -3.56
N VAL A 183 -2.98 -19.50 -2.25
CA VAL A 183 -3.84 -18.58 -1.53
C VAL A 183 -2.98 -17.50 -0.88
N THR A 184 -3.45 -16.27 -0.84
CA THR A 184 -2.72 -15.12 -0.30
C THR A 184 -3.42 -14.55 0.93
N SER A 185 -2.64 -14.15 1.94
CA SER A 185 -3.13 -13.43 3.12
C SER A 185 -2.20 -12.30 3.49
N LEU A 186 -2.78 -11.13 3.70
CA LEU A 186 -2.07 -9.88 3.99
C LEU A 186 -2.59 -9.19 5.26
N GLU A 187 -3.88 -9.32 5.53
CA GLU A 187 -4.58 -8.55 6.56
C GLU A 187 -4.36 -9.11 7.97
N ARG A 188 -4.41 -8.23 8.96
CA ARG A 188 -4.31 -8.58 10.39
C ARG A 188 -5.67 -8.62 11.07
N THR A 189 -6.74 -8.58 10.30
CA THR A 189 -8.10 -8.48 10.83
C THR A 189 -8.45 -9.76 11.59
N PRO A 190 -8.92 -9.66 12.85
CA PRO A 190 -9.49 -10.79 13.57
C PRO A 190 -10.62 -11.44 12.77
N GLY A 191 -10.71 -12.77 12.76
CA GLY A 191 -11.73 -13.49 11.98
C GLY A 191 -11.25 -13.96 10.60
N THR A 192 -10.06 -13.56 10.15
CA THR A 192 -9.50 -14.02 8.87
C THR A 192 -9.19 -15.52 8.86
N GLU A 193 -9.03 -16.15 10.02
CA GLU A 193 -8.94 -17.60 10.18
C GLU A 193 -10.19 -18.33 9.64
N GLN A 194 -11.37 -17.69 9.70
CA GLN A 194 -12.64 -18.26 9.24
C GLN A 194 -12.67 -18.52 7.73
N PHE A 195 -11.77 -17.89 6.97
CA PHE A 195 -11.58 -18.15 5.54
C PHE A 195 -10.97 -19.53 5.26
N PHE A 196 -10.41 -20.16 6.29
CA PHE A 196 -9.79 -21.49 6.21
C PHE A 196 -10.59 -22.56 6.98
N ASP A 197 -11.44 -22.16 7.93
CA ASP A 197 -12.30 -23.08 8.68
C ASP A 197 -13.12 -24.00 7.76
N ASP A 198 -13.39 -25.21 8.23
CA ASP A 198 -14.11 -26.29 7.52
C ASP A 198 -13.41 -26.87 6.28
N ILE A 199 -12.25 -26.34 5.88
CA ILE A 199 -11.44 -26.92 4.81
C ILE A 199 -10.56 -28.03 5.41
N LYS A 200 -10.85 -29.27 5.04
CA LYS A 200 -10.14 -30.46 5.57
C LYS A 200 -8.88 -30.83 4.80
N ASN A 201 -8.79 -30.45 3.52
CA ASN A 201 -7.70 -30.87 2.64
C ASN A 201 -7.09 -29.69 1.86
N PHE A 202 -5.91 -29.26 2.29
CA PHE A 202 -5.08 -28.23 1.66
C PHE A 202 -4.00 -28.79 0.71
N GLU A 203 -4.00 -30.09 0.42
CA GLU A 203 -3.02 -30.72 -0.46
C GLU A 203 -2.94 -30.04 -1.83
N GLY A 204 -1.72 -29.72 -2.26
CA GLY A 204 -1.47 -28.99 -3.51
C GLY A 204 -1.89 -27.51 -3.48
N ILE A 205 -2.22 -26.95 -2.31
CA ILE A 205 -2.49 -25.52 -2.12
C ILE A 205 -1.39 -24.93 -1.24
N TYR A 206 -0.73 -23.90 -1.73
CA TYR A 206 0.31 -23.17 -0.99
C TYR A 206 -0.25 -21.85 -0.45
N HIS A 207 0.12 -21.48 0.77
CA HIS A 207 -0.32 -20.22 1.38
C HIS A 207 0.80 -19.18 1.37
N ALA A 208 0.76 -18.25 0.41
CA ALA A 208 1.62 -17.08 0.40
C ALA A 208 1.14 -16.07 1.44
N VAL A 209 1.76 -16.09 2.61
CA VAL A 209 1.26 -15.41 3.82
C VAL A 209 2.25 -14.37 4.32
N CYS A 210 1.75 -13.18 4.61
CA CYS A 210 2.51 -12.15 5.31
C CYS A 210 2.58 -12.47 6.81
N PRO A 211 3.75 -12.44 7.47
CA PRO A 211 3.88 -12.80 8.88
C PRO A 211 3.11 -11.94 9.87
N VAL A 212 2.60 -10.78 9.43
CA VAL A 212 1.77 -9.90 10.24
C VAL A 212 0.36 -10.45 10.47
N VAL A 213 -0.11 -11.37 9.63
CA VAL A 213 -1.45 -11.97 9.70
C VAL A 213 -1.69 -12.61 11.08
N VAL A 214 -2.94 -12.62 11.54
CA VAL A 214 -3.33 -13.17 12.84
C VAL A 214 -2.78 -14.60 13.02
N PRO A 215 -2.19 -14.94 14.17
CA PRO A 215 -1.62 -16.28 14.39
C PRO A 215 -2.62 -17.42 14.19
N ALA A 216 -3.89 -17.20 14.53
CA ALA A 216 -4.95 -18.18 14.31
C ALA A 216 -5.07 -18.61 12.83
N ALA A 217 -4.88 -17.69 11.87
CA ALA A 217 -4.95 -18.02 10.45
C ALA A 217 -3.74 -18.87 9.99
N PHE A 218 -2.57 -18.70 10.61
CA PHE A 218 -1.42 -19.60 10.40
C PHE A 218 -1.74 -21.02 10.89
N GLU A 219 -2.41 -21.13 12.04
CA GLU A 219 -2.77 -22.42 12.63
C GLU A 219 -3.94 -23.09 11.87
N THR A 220 -4.95 -22.35 11.42
CA THR A 220 -6.07 -22.96 10.70
C THR A 220 -5.66 -23.49 9.33
N PHE A 221 -4.75 -22.82 8.62
CA PHE A 221 -4.20 -23.34 7.36
C PHE A 221 -3.14 -24.41 7.62
N GLN A 222 -3.50 -25.68 7.42
CA GLN A 222 -2.61 -26.83 7.68
C GLN A 222 -1.76 -27.27 6.47
N GLY A 223 -1.86 -26.56 5.34
CA GLY A 223 -1.01 -26.80 4.18
C GLY A 223 0.37 -26.16 4.27
N THR A 224 1.15 -26.28 3.20
CA THR A 224 2.47 -25.64 3.08
C THR A 224 2.34 -24.13 2.97
N LYS A 225 3.08 -23.41 3.83
CA LYS A 225 3.11 -21.95 3.82
C LYS A 225 4.34 -21.45 3.06
N ILE A 226 4.20 -20.29 2.44
CA ILE A 226 5.27 -19.57 1.75
C ILE A 226 5.33 -18.18 2.38
N ILE A 227 6.35 -17.95 3.17
CA ILE A 227 6.52 -16.72 3.93
C ILE A 227 6.82 -15.58 2.96
N THR A 228 5.95 -14.58 2.95
CA THR A 228 6.03 -13.46 2.01
C THR A 228 6.17 -12.16 2.78
N TYR A 229 7.36 -11.58 2.80
CA TYR A 229 7.57 -10.29 3.46
C TYR A 229 7.03 -9.14 2.61
N ARG A 230 6.83 -8.01 3.28
CA ARG A 230 6.66 -6.70 2.63
C ARG A 230 7.98 -5.92 2.76
N PRO A 231 8.23 -4.89 1.94
CA PRO A 231 9.43 -4.07 2.05
C PRO A 231 9.37 -3.12 3.27
N PHE A 232 9.30 -3.68 4.47
CA PHE A 232 9.31 -2.98 5.76
C PHE A 232 10.50 -3.44 6.60
N SER A 233 11.17 -2.49 7.25
CA SER A 233 12.40 -2.74 8.02
C SER A 233 12.27 -3.78 9.12
N HIS A 234 11.07 -3.99 9.67
CA HIS A 234 10.82 -4.98 10.71
C HIS A 234 11.15 -6.41 10.27
N PHE A 235 11.05 -6.72 8.97
CA PHE A 235 11.41 -8.05 8.46
C PHE A 235 12.92 -8.24 8.36
N ASP A 236 13.68 -7.17 8.06
CA ASP A 236 15.14 -7.22 8.02
C ASP A 236 15.73 -7.50 9.40
N TRP A 237 15.11 -6.97 10.45
CA TRP A 237 15.53 -7.17 11.85
C TRP A 237 15.47 -8.64 12.31
N LEU A 238 14.64 -9.48 11.67
CA LEU A 238 14.55 -10.89 12.02
C LEU A 238 15.79 -11.68 11.62
N GLY A 239 16.58 -11.20 10.65
CA GLY A 239 17.75 -11.91 10.14
C GLY A 239 17.43 -13.23 9.42
N ILE A 240 16.16 -13.48 9.07
CA ILE A 240 15.72 -14.68 8.35
C ILE A 240 15.28 -14.28 6.94
N GLU A 241 16.09 -14.58 5.94
CA GLU A 241 15.79 -14.23 4.54
C GLU A 241 14.63 -15.09 3.98
N LYS A 242 13.60 -14.42 3.44
CA LYS A 242 12.47 -15.08 2.75
C LYS A 242 12.13 -14.47 1.39
N GLY A 243 12.64 -13.29 1.09
CA GLY A 243 12.17 -12.45 -0.03
C GLY A 243 10.92 -11.65 0.33
N PHE A 244 10.61 -10.65 -0.47
CA PHE A 244 9.49 -9.75 -0.30
C PHE A 244 8.68 -9.58 -1.59
N VAL A 245 7.47 -9.03 -1.48
CA VAL A 245 6.68 -8.61 -2.63
C VAL A 245 6.27 -7.17 -2.43
N GLU A 246 6.54 -6.32 -3.42
CA GLU A 246 6.09 -4.91 -3.44
C GLU A 246 4.59 -4.82 -3.74
N THR A 247 3.80 -5.18 -2.73
CA THR A 247 2.33 -5.17 -2.79
C THR A 247 1.73 -3.80 -2.49
N GLY A 248 0.54 -3.57 -3.05
CA GLY A 248 -0.34 -2.45 -2.71
C GLY A 248 -1.04 -2.63 -1.35
N ILE A 249 -2.22 -2.02 -1.23
CA ILE A 249 -2.95 -1.95 0.05
C ILE A 249 -3.79 -3.18 0.37
N SER A 250 -4.03 -4.08 -0.59
CA SER A 250 -4.95 -5.21 -0.43
C SER A 250 -4.30 -6.56 -0.73
N VAL A 251 -4.89 -7.63 -0.21
CA VAL A 251 -4.51 -9.02 -0.53
C VAL A 251 -4.63 -9.32 -2.03
N ALA A 252 -5.56 -8.69 -2.75
CA ALA A 252 -5.66 -8.82 -4.21
C ALA A 252 -4.47 -8.19 -4.94
N ASN A 253 -3.91 -7.08 -4.42
CA ASN A 253 -2.67 -6.52 -4.95
C ASN A 253 -1.49 -7.47 -4.71
N MET A 254 -1.47 -8.16 -3.57
CA MET A 254 -0.42 -9.14 -3.26
C MET A 254 -0.50 -10.33 -4.23
N ALA A 255 -1.69 -10.88 -4.45
CA ALA A 255 -1.91 -11.94 -5.42
C ALA A 255 -1.50 -11.54 -6.84
N PHE A 256 -1.88 -10.33 -7.26
CA PHE A 256 -1.50 -9.79 -8.57
C PHE A 256 0.02 -9.59 -8.69
N LYS A 257 0.68 -9.11 -7.65
CA LYS A 257 2.13 -8.90 -7.66
C LYS A 257 2.89 -10.23 -7.70
N ILE A 258 2.48 -11.22 -6.91
CA ILE A 258 3.05 -12.58 -7.00
C ILE A 258 2.88 -13.16 -8.41
N ALA A 259 1.77 -12.85 -9.11
CA ALA A 259 1.58 -13.27 -10.50
C ALA A 259 2.50 -12.56 -11.51
N GLN A 260 3.05 -11.37 -11.17
CA GLN A 260 3.95 -10.60 -12.04
C GLN A 260 5.44 -10.95 -11.84
N GLU A 261 5.82 -11.42 -10.65
CA GLU A 261 7.21 -11.75 -10.25
C GLU A 261 7.73 -13.03 -10.91
#